data_AF-E9HSN4-F1
#
_entry.id   AF-E9HSN4-F1
#
_cell.length_a   1.000
_cell.length_b   1.000
_cell.length_c   1.000
_cell.angle_alpha   90.00
_cell.angle_beta   90.00
_cell.angle_gamma   90.00
#
_symmetry.space_group_name_H-M   'P 1'
#
loop_
_entity.id
_entity.type
_entity.pdbx_description
1 polymer ?
#
loop_
_entity_poly.entity_id
_entity_poly.type
_entity_poly.pdbx_seq_one_letter_code
_entity_poly.pdbx_strand_id
1 'polypeptide(L)'
;MKNYQVKLHIDQSIKSVTQKHRRIGFHLGKGVDKELTNLENEDIIEPVTDGPTEWISPCHAVPKPKQPGKLRVCVDMRAPNKAIL
;
A
#
# COMPACT_ATOMS: atom_id res chain seq x y z
N MET A 1 -1.24 -14.11 -18.93
CA MET A 1 -2.64 -14.55 -18.82
C MET A 1 -3.45 -13.34 -18.40
N LYS A 2 -4.39 -12.85 -19.23
CA LYS A 2 -5.27 -11.74 -18.83
C LYS A 2 -6.43 -12.32 -18.01
N ASN A 3 -6.86 -11.62 -16.97
CA ASN A 3 -8.01 -11.98 -16.11
C ASN A 3 -7.84 -13.22 -15.21
N TYR A 4 -6.60 -13.61 -14.89
CA TYR A 4 -6.37 -14.65 -13.90
C TYR A 4 -6.17 -14.03 -12.51
N GLN A 5 -7.06 -14.34 -11.56
CA GLN A 5 -6.96 -13.90 -10.18
C GLN A 5 -6.26 -14.97 -9.34
N VAL A 6 -5.11 -14.60 -8.76
CA VAL A 6 -4.34 -15.50 -7.89
C VAL A 6 -4.99 -15.56 -6.52
N LYS A 7 -5.19 -16.77 -5.99
CA LYS A 7 -5.59 -16.98 -4.60
C LYS A 7 -4.34 -17.09 -3.72
N LEU A 8 -4.20 -16.16 -2.77
CA LEU A 8 -3.15 -16.22 -1.75
C LEU A 8 -3.57 -17.18 -0.63
N HIS A 9 -2.65 -18.04 -0.20
CA HIS A 9 -2.86 -18.92 0.95
C HIS A 9 -2.42 -18.19 2.22
N ILE A 10 -3.34 -18.02 3.16
CA ILE A 10 -3.13 -17.27 4.39
C ILE A 10 -3.19 -18.23 5.58
N ASP A 11 -2.17 -18.18 6.44
CA ASP A 11 -2.18 -18.83 7.75
C ASP A 11 -3.10 -18.07 8.72
N GLN A 12 -4.28 -18.62 8.97
CA GLN A 12 -5.29 -18.03 9.86
C GLN A 12 -4.91 -18.07 11.34
N SER A 13 -3.86 -18.80 11.72
CA SER A 13 -3.36 -18.78 13.10
C SER A 13 -2.62 -17.49 13.45
N ILE A 14 -2.15 -16.75 12.43
CA ILE A 14 -1.45 -15.47 12.61
C ILE A 14 -2.45 -14.33 12.78
N LYS A 15 -2.36 -13.65 13.93
CA LYS A 15 -3.21 -12.49 14.23
C LYS A 15 -2.93 -11.32 13.27
N SER A 16 -4.00 -10.69 12.80
CA SER A 16 -3.95 -9.46 12.01
C SER A 16 -3.26 -8.32 12.74
N VAL A 17 -2.49 -7.53 11.99
CA VAL A 17 -1.69 -6.42 12.54
C VAL A 17 -2.16 -5.09 11.95
N THR A 18 -2.62 -4.22 12.83
CA THR A 18 -2.88 -2.80 12.52
C THR A 18 -1.68 -1.96 12.91
N GLN A 19 -0.94 -1.48 11.92
CA GLN A 19 0.20 -0.60 12.13
C GLN A 19 -0.21 0.87 11.90
N LYS A 20 0.17 1.76 12.83
CA LYS A 20 -0.06 3.18 12.67
C LYS A 20 0.68 3.73 11.46
N HIS A 21 0.00 4.54 10.65
CA HIS A 21 0.63 5.22 9.53
C HIS A 21 1.75 6.17 10.00
N ARG A 22 2.89 6.16 9.30
CA ARG A 22 4.03 7.01 9.64
C ARG A 22 3.85 8.40 9.05
N ARG A 23 4.37 9.42 9.73
CA ARG A 23 4.31 10.79 9.22
C ARG A 23 5.11 10.92 7.93
N ILE A 24 4.45 11.38 6.87
CA ILE A 24 5.09 11.74 5.61
C ILE A 24 5.65 13.15 5.72
N GLY A 25 6.85 13.38 5.18
CA GLY A 25 7.45 14.71 5.14
C GLY A 25 6.58 15.69 4.36
N PHE A 26 6.43 16.92 4.86
CA PHE A 26 5.50 17.91 4.29
C PHE A 26 5.71 18.15 2.79
N HIS A 27 6.97 18.22 2.34
CA HIS A 27 7.33 18.42 0.94
C HIS A 27 6.95 17.25 0.01
N LEU A 28 6.70 16.05 0.57
CA LEU A 28 6.32 14.87 -0.17
C LEU A 28 4.80 14.66 -0.22
N GLY A 29 4.04 15.24 0.71
CA GLY A 29 2.60 15.00 0.87
C GLY A 29 1.82 15.16 -0.44
N LYS A 30 1.94 16.33 -1.10
CA LYS A 30 1.29 16.58 -2.40
C LYS A 30 1.68 15.59 -3.49
N GLY A 31 2.93 15.11 -3.47
CA GLY A 31 3.40 14.12 -4.43
C GLY A 31 2.83 12.73 -4.17
N VAL A 32 2.61 12.38 -2.89
CA VAL A 32 1.98 11.12 -2.49
C VAL A 32 0.52 11.12 -2.91
N ASP A 33 -0.23 12.19 -2.60
CA ASP A 33 -1.63 12.31 -2.98
C ASP A 33 -1.81 12.14 -4.48
N LYS A 34 -0.97 12.82 -5.28
CA LYS A 34 -0.96 12.68 -6.74
C LYS A 34 -0.72 11.25 -7.20
N GLU A 35 0.24 10.54 -6.61
CA GLU A 35 0.53 9.15 -7.00
C GLU A 35 -0.64 8.24 -6.62
N LEU A 36 -1.25 8.41 -5.45
CA LEU A 36 -2.43 7.64 -5.03
C LEU A 36 -3.61 7.86 -5.98
N THR A 37 -3.90 9.11 -6.36
CA THR A 37 -4.93 9.43 -7.36
C THR A 37 -4.64 8.79 -8.73
N ASN A 38 -3.37 8.77 -9.15
CA ASN A 38 -3.02 8.11 -10.42
C ASN A 38 -3.26 6.60 -10.33
N LEU A 39 -2.86 5.95 -9.22
CA LEU A 39 -3.07 4.51 -9.02
C LEU A 39 -4.55 4.14 -8.96
N GLU A 40 -5.39 4.99 -8.37
CA GLU A 40 -6.84 4.83 -8.36
C GLU A 40 -7.43 4.98 -9.78
N ASN A 41 -7.01 6.00 -10.53
CA ASN A 41 -7.44 6.20 -11.93
C ASN A 41 -6.97 5.08 -12.88
N GLU A 42 -5.84 4.46 -12.57
CA GLU A 42 -5.30 3.30 -13.31
C GLU A 42 -5.95 1.97 -12.89
N ASP A 43 -6.92 1.99 -11.97
CA ASP A 43 -7.63 0.81 -11.46
C ASP A 43 -6.69 -0.20 -10.77
N ILE A 44 -5.63 0.31 -10.11
CA ILE A 44 -4.65 -0.51 -9.37
C ILE A 44 -5.00 -0.61 -7.89
N ILE A 45 -5.58 0.46 -7.32
CA ILE A 45 -6.02 0.52 -5.93
C ILE A 45 -7.43 1.07 -5.85
N GLU A 46 -8.13 0.74 -4.77
CA GLU A 46 -9.51 1.19 -4.52
C GLU A 46 -9.67 1.71 -3.08
N PRO A 47 -10.57 2.68 -2.84
CA PRO A 47 -10.93 3.09 -1.50
C PRO A 47 -11.72 1.96 -0.81
N VAL A 48 -11.41 1.70 0.45
CA VAL A 48 -12.18 0.75 1.26
C VAL A 48 -13.52 1.36 1.64
N THR A 49 -14.63 0.75 1.21
CA THR A 49 -16.01 1.20 1.51
C THR A 49 -16.70 0.40 2.61
N ASP A 50 -16.25 -0.84 2.87
CA ASP A 50 -17.05 -1.85 3.60
C ASP A 50 -16.77 -1.88 5.12
N GLY A 51 -16.25 -0.79 5.67
CA GLY A 51 -15.95 -0.64 7.10
C GLY A 51 -14.47 -0.84 7.45
N PRO A 52 -14.14 -0.99 8.75
CA PRO A 52 -12.75 -1.04 9.21
C PRO A 52 -12.05 -2.34 8.78
N THR A 53 -10.79 -2.21 8.33
CA THR A 53 -9.95 -3.36 7.95
C THR A 53 -9.04 -3.79 9.08
N GLU A 54 -8.86 -5.10 9.23
CA GLU A 54 -7.98 -5.65 10.27
C GLU A 54 -6.49 -5.47 9.93
N TRP A 55 -6.13 -5.61 8.65
CA TRP A 55 -4.76 -5.48 8.16
C TRP A 55 -4.49 -4.05 7.69
N ILE A 56 -3.64 -3.34 8.43
CA ILE A 56 -3.22 -1.98 8.07
C ILE A 56 -1.70 -1.92 8.07
N SER A 57 -1.13 -1.62 6.90
CA SER A 57 0.31 -1.47 6.72
C SER A 57 0.63 -0.01 6.39
N PRO A 58 1.68 0.59 6.97
CA PRO A 58 2.06 1.96 6.65
C PRO A 58 2.66 2.00 5.24
N CYS A 59 2.42 3.10 4.53
CA CYS A 59 3.13 3.40 3.29
C CYS A 59 4.30 4.37 3.53
N HIS A 60 5.28 4.28 2.64
CA HIS A 60 6.51 5.07 2.64
C HIS A 60 6.66 5.77 1.30
N ALA A 61 6.99 7.06 1.32
CA ALA A 61 7.24 7.85 0.13
C ALA A 61 8.75 8.03 -0.09
N VAL A 62 9.25 7.58 -1.24
CA VAL A 62 10.68 7.67 -1.60
C VAL A 62 10.83 8.39 -2.94
N PRO A 63 11.62 9.48 -3.03
CA PRO A 63 11.91 10.12 -4.30
C PRO A 63 12.58 9.18 -5.31
N LYS A 64 12.21 9.25 -6.59
CA LYS A 64 12.86 8.50 -7.66
C LYS A 64 14.16 9.23 -8.07
N PRO A 65 15.37 8.65 -7.88
CA PRO A 65 16.63 9.37 -8.09
C PRO A 65 16.83 9.91 -9.51
N LYS A 66 16.27 9.23 -10.52
CA LYS A 66 16.39 9.59 -11.94
C LYS A 66 15.17 10.32 -12.50
N GLN A 67 14.16 10.61 -11.66
CA GLN A 67 12.91 11.25 -12.08
C GLN A 67 12.50 12.31 -11.06
N PRO A 68 13.07 13.53 -11.15
CA PRO A 68 12.75 14.62 -10.25
C PRO A 68 11.24 14.87 -10.18
N GLY A 69 10.72 15.08 -8.97
CA GLY A 69 9.29 15.32 -8.74
C GLY A 69 8.40 14.07 -8.80
N LYS A 70 8.93 12.88 -9.11
CA LYS A 70 8.20 11.61 -9.01
C LYS A 70 8.57 10.86 -7.73
N LEU A 71 7.57 10.22 -7.12
CA LEU A 71 7.73 9.42 -5.91
C LEU A 71 7.51 7.93 -6.20
N ARG A 72 7.99 7.09 -5.29
CA ARG A 72 7.57 5.71 -5.08
C ARG A 72 6.78 5.69 -3.79
N VAL A 73 5.52 5.24 -3.87
CA VAL A 73 4.73 4.90 -2.68
C VAL A 73 4.91 3.40 -2.45
N CYS A 74 5.53 3.03 -1.34
CA CYS A 74 5.86 1.64 -1.01
C CYS A 74 5.13 1.22 0.26
N VAL A 75 4.51 0.04 0.27
CA VAL A 75 3.84 -0.51 1.45
C VAL A 75 4.83 -1.35 2.25
N ASP A 76 4.82 -1.21 3.58
CA ASP A 76 5.60 -2.07 4.48
C ASP A 76 4.92 -3.43 4.66
N MET A 77 5.32 -4.41 3.86
CA MET A 77 4.72 -5.75 3.86
C MET A 77 5.30 -6.72 4.90
N ARG A 78 6.16 -6.25 5.81
CA ARG A 78 6.84 -7.14 6.78
C ARG A 78 5.89 -7.88 7.72
N ALA A 79 4.76 -7.27 8.10
CA ALA A 79 3.76 -7.91 8.93
C ALA A 79 2.84 -8.84 8.12
N PRO A 80 2.20 -8.41 7.01
CA PRO A 80 1.38 -9.29 6.17
C PRO A 80 2.14 -10.52 5.68
N ASN A 81 3.40 -10.38 5.26
CA ASN A 81 4.18 -11.49 4.71
C ASN A 81 4.42 -12.64 5.70
N LYS A 82 4.26 -12.43 7.00
CA LYS A 82 4.35 -13.52 8.00
C LYS A 82 3.14 -14.45 7.97
N ALA A 83 2.02 -14.00 7.41
CA ALA A 83 0.78 -14.76 7.33
C ALA A 83 0.60 -15.43 5.95
N ILE A 84 1.51 -15.21 4.99
CA ILE A 84 1.45 -15.82 3.66
C ILE A 84 2.25 -17.13 3.67
N LEU A 85 1.68 -18.19 3.10
CA LEU A 85 2.28 -19.53 2.95
C LEU A 85 3.00 -19.72 1.62
#